data_AF-A0A814UYG9-F1
#
_entry.id   AF-A0A814UYG9-F1
#
_cell.length_a   1.000
_cell.length_b   1.000
_cell.length_c   1.000
_cell.angle_alpha   90.00
_cell.angle_beta   90.00
_cell.angle_gamma   90.00
#
_symmetry.space_group_name_H-M   'P 1'
#
loop_
_entity.id
_entity.type
_entity.pdbx_description
1 polymer ?
#
loop_
_entity_poly.entity_id
_entity_poly.type
_entity_poly.pdbx_seq_one_letter_code
_entity_poly.pdbx_strand_id
1 'polypeptide(L)'
;MLFANASNPKSDNANLQSPNNEKSPNTSANFLIVPIQCLVLFTRILKDFDLFSKDDKVSLLKSSAVEIVVYSLNTLLDPKIHTFTNYLSRDQRALIDD
;
A
#
# COMPACT_ATOMS: atom_id res chain seq x y z
N MET A 1 -37.65 -12.77 -53.28
CA MET A 1 -38.72 -12.68 -52.27
C MET A 1 -38.15 -13.09 -50.92
N LEU A 2 -38.16 -12.17 -49.97
CA LEU A 2 -37.87 -12.39 -48.56
C LEU A 2 -39.01 -13.15 -47.90
N PHE A 3 -38.72 -14.23 -47.18
CA PHE A 3 -39.55 -14.66 -46.06
C PHE A 3 -38.63 -15.02 -44.89
N ALA A 4 -38.76 -14.24 -43.83
CA ALA A 4 -38.16 -14.48 -42.54
C ALA A 4 -38.78 -15.73 -41.91
N ASN A 5 -37.94 -16.60 -41.34
CA ASN A 5 -38.37 -17.55 -40.33
C ASN A 5 -37.49 -17.31 -39.10
N ALA A 6 -38.02 -16.54 -38.15
CA ALA A 6 -37.41 -16.30 -36.86
C ALA A 6 -37.59 -17.57 -36.01
N SER A 7 -36.58 -18.43 -35.97
CA SER A 7 -36.43 -19.43 -34.93
C SER A 7 -35.60 -18.83 -33.82
N ASN A 8 -36.25 -18.65 -32.67
CA ASN A 8 -35.64 -18.21 -31.42
C ASN A 8 -35.00 -19.42 -30.73
N PRO A 9 -33.68 -19.50 -30.53
CA PRO A 9 -33.12 -20.28 -29.45
C PRO A 9 -32.90 -19.35 -28.26
N LYS A 10 -33.69 -19.56 -27.20
CA LYS A 10 -33.27 -19.25 -25.83
C LYS A 10 -31.88 -19.86 -25.65
N SER A 11 -30.86 -19.02 -25.63
CA SER A 11 -29.55 -19.38 -25.09
C SER A 11 -29.35 -18.52 -23.87
N ASP A 12 -29.05 -19.23 -22.80
CA ASP A 12 -29.12 -18.79 -21.43
C ASP A 12 -28.29 -17.56 -21.15
N ASN A 13 -28.75 -16.80 -20.15
CA ASN A 13 -27.95 -15.84 -19.40
C ASN A 13 -26.61 -16.46 -18.98
N ALA A 14 -25.60 -16.39 -19.85
CA ALA A 14 -24.21 -16.43 -19.45
C ALA A 14 -23.88 -15.05 -18.86
N ASN A 15 -24.34 -14.87 -17.62
CA ASN A 15 -23.88 -13.87 -16.70
C ASN A 15 -22.38 -14.10 -16.49
N LEU A 16 -21.55 -13.60 -17.42
CA LEU A 16 -20.11 -13.50 -17.27
C LEU A 16 -19.81 -12.37 -16.27
N GLN A 17 -20.26 -12.56 -15.03
CA GLN A 17 -19.62 -11.95 -13.88
C GLN A 17 -18.20 -12.52 -13.86
N SER A 18 -17.26 -11.72 -14.35
CA SER A 18 -15.84 -11.96 -14.13
C SER A 18 -15.62 -12.11 -12.61
N PRO A 19 -15.08 -13.24 -12.14
CA PRO A 19 -14.80 -13.41 -10.73
C PRO A 19 -13.62 -12.49 -10.38
N ASN A 20 -13.77 -11.72 -9.31
CA ASN A 20 -12.74 -10.86 -8.73
C ASN A 20 -12.20 -9.74 -9.63
N ASN A 21 -12.95 -8.63 -9.65
CA ASN A 21 -12.37 -7.29 -9.79
C ASN A 21 -11.74 -6.84 -8.44
N GLU A 22 -11.05 -7.75 -7.74
CA GLU A 22 -10.19 -7.39 -6.62
C GLU A 22 -8.97 -6.68 -7.22
N LYS A 23 -9.07 -5.35 -7.25
CA LYS A 23 -8.01 -4.46 -7.71
C LYS A 23 -6.72 -4.89 -7.01
N SER A 24 -5.73 -5.36 -7.79
CA SER A 24 -4.45 -5.78 -7.24
C SER A 24 -3.92 -4.67 -6.33
N PRO A 25 -3.37 -5.02 -5.15
CA PRO A 25 -2.92 -4.02 -4.19
C PRO A 25 -1.94 -3.09 -4.88
N ASN A 26 -2.18 -1.79 -4.76
CA ASN A 26 -1.37 -0.79 -5.46
C ASN A 26 0.07 -0.90 -4.95
N THR A 27 0.98 -1.41 -5.78
CA THR A 27 2.39 -1.61 -5.43
C THR A 27 3.04 -0.33 -4.91
N SER A 28 2.61 0.84 -5.39
CA SER A 28 3.08 2.13 -4.89
C SER A 28 2.55 2.47 -3.49
N ALA A 29 1.36 2.02 -3.12
CA ALA A 29 0.87 2.14 -1.75
C ALA A 29 1.64 1.21 -0.81
N ASN A 30 1.99 0.00 -1.26
CA ASN A 30 2.80 -0.96 -0.49
C ASN A 30 4.20 -0.41 -0.15
N PHE A 31 4.74 0.48 -0.97
CA PHE A 31 6.02 1.13 -0.72
C PHE A 31 6.04 1.92 0.60
N LEU A 32 4.90 2.49 1.01
CA LEU A 32 4.82 3.32 2.21
C LEU A 32 4.38 2.57 3.46
N ILE A 33 3.77 1.39 3.32
CA ILE A 33 3.22 0.63 4.46
C ILE A 33 4.32 0.30 5.48
N VAL A 34 5.41 -0.34 5.03
CA VAL A 34 6.51 -0.76 5.91
C VAL A 34 7.20 0.46 6.56
N PRO A 35 7.61 1.51 5.82
CA PRO A 35 8.16 2.72 6.43
C PRO A 35 7.24 3.38 7.47
N ILE A 36 5.93 3.44 7.21
CA ILE A 36 4.97 4.01 8.16
C ILE A 36 4.88 3.15 9.43
N GLN A 37 4.89 1.83 9.31
CA GLN A 37 4.91 0.93 10.46
C GLN A 37 6.18 1.10 11.30
N CYS A 38 7.35 1.17 10.64
CA CYS A 38 8.61 1.45 11.31
C CYS A 38 8.59 2.80 12.02
N LEU A 39 8.00 3.83 11.41
CA LEU A 39 7.83 5.15 12.04
C LEU A 39 6.95 5.07 13.30
N VAL A 40 5.84 4.33 13.27
CA VAL A 40 4.98 4.14 14.45
C VAL A 40 5.71 3.39 15.56
N LEU A 41 6.58 2.44 15.23
CA LEU A 41 7.42 1.78 16.24
C LEU A 41 8.47 2.73 16.80
N PHE A 42 9.10 3.54 15.93
CA PHE A 42 10.07 4.55 16.33
C PHE A 42 9.49 5.56 17.33
N THR A 43 8.25 6.02 17.12
CA THR A 43 7.63 6.99 18.06
C THR A 43 7.39 6.42 19.45
N ARG A 44 7.32 5.10 19.63
CA ARG A 44 7.24 4.46 20.96
C ARG A 44 8.54 4.55 21.76
N ILE A 45 9.66 4.83 21.10
CA ILE A 45 10.98 4.97 21.73
C ILE A 45 11.21 6.43 22.17
N LEU A 46 10.45 7.37 21.62
CA LEU A 46 10.53 8.78 21.96
C LEU A 46 9.86 9.04 23.32
N LYS A 47 10.67 9.27 24.35
CA LYS A 47 10.21 9.48 25.73
C LYS A 47 9.13 10.56 25.84
N ASP A 48 9.29 11.64 25.09
CA ASP A 48 8.36 12.78 25.13
C ASP A 48 7.11 12.54 24.28
N PHE A 49 7.14 11.58 23.36
CA PHE A 49 5.99 11.27 22.54
C PHE A 49 4.87 10.66 23.38
N ASP A 50 5.22 9.95 24.46
CA ASP A 50 4.21 9.36 25.32
C ASP A 50 3.40 10.35 26.15
N LEU A 51 3.88 11.59 26.28
CA LEU A 51 3.22 12.69 26.98
C LEU A 51 2.00 13.22 26.23
N PHE A 52 1.92 13.01 24.91
CA PHE A 52 0.79 13.46 24.11
C PHE A 52 -0.48 12.63 24.38
N SER A 53 -1.64 13.26 24.21
CA SER A 53 -2.91 12.54 24.21
C SER A 53 -2.97 11.54 23.05
N LYS A 54 -3.87 10.55 23.12
CA LYS A 54 -4.03 9.58 22.02
C LYS A 54 -4.41 10.28 20.71
N ASP A 55 -5.26 11.29 20.77
CA ASP A 55 -5.72 12.03 19.60
C ASP A 55 -4.58 12.86 19.01
N ASP A 56 -3.74 13.48 19.84
CA ASP A 56 -2.57 14.23 19.39
C ASP A 56 -1.52 13.31 18.75
N LYS A 57 -1.25 12.14 19.34
CA LYS A 57 -0.35 11.12 18.76
C LYS A 57 -0.81 10.73 17.35
N VAL A 58 -2.10 10.47 17.19
CA VAL A 58 -2.69 10.11 15.89
C VAL A 58 -2.64 11.28 14.91
N SER A 59 -2.97 12.49 15.37
CA SER A 59 -2.97 13.70 14.55
C SER A 59 -1.56 14.01 14.02
N LEU A 60 -0.56 13.99 14.90
CA LEU A 60 0.86 14.19 14.57
C LEU A 60 1.35 13.15 13.56
N LEU A 61 1.05 11.87 13.77
CA LEU A 61 1.46 10.81 12.84
C LEU A 61 0.77 10.97 11.47
N LYS A 62 -0.53 11.28 11.44
CA LYS A 62 -1.26 11.47 10.18
C LYS A 62 -0.77 12.66 9.38
N SER A 63 -0.39 13.76 10.03
CA SER A 63 0.07 14.96 9.35
C SER A 63 1.53 14.88 8.88
N SER A 64 2.38 14.16 9.62
CA SER A 64 3.83 14.17 9.37
C SER A 64 4.42 12.88 8.80
N ALA A 65 3.70 11.73 8.83
CA ALA A 65 4.30 10.44 8.51
C ALA A 65 4.91 10.38 7.10
N VAL A 66 4.20 10.91 6.10
CA VAL A 66 4.70 10.91 4.72
C VAL A 66 5.95 11.79 4.59
N GLU A 67 5.96 12.96 5.23
CA GLU A 67 7.11 13.87 5.21
C GLU A 67 8.34 13.23 5.85
N ILE A 68 8.16 12.59 7.00
CA ILE A 68 9.24 11.89 7.72
C ILE A 68 9.77 10.74 6.87
N VAL A 69 8.89 9.95 6.25
CA VAL A 69 9.28 8.85 5.36
C VAL A 69 10.08 9.38 4.16
N VAL A 70 9.56 10.39 3.46
CA VAL A 70 10.25 10.99 2.30
C VAL A 70 11.61 11.58 2.69
N TYR A 71 11.68 12.27 3.82
CA TYR A 71 12.94 12.79 4.34
C TYR A 71 13.94 11.67 4.63
N SER A 72 13.46 10.57 5.23
CA SER A 72 14.29 9.41 5.57
C SER A 72 14.81 8.67 4.32
N LEU A 73 14.08 8.69 3.20
CA LEU A 73 14.51 8.09 1.94
C LEU A 73 15.81 8.72 1.40
N ASN A 74 16.13 9.97 1.76
CA ASN A 74 17.39 10.60 1.36
C ASN A 74 18.61 9.84 1.89
N THR A 75 18.48 9.13 3.01
CA THR A 75 19.56 8.29 3.56
C THR A 75 19.80 7.01 2.76
N LEU A 76 18.83 6.62 1.93
CA LEU A 76 18.86 5.40 1.14
C LEU A 76 19.17 5.67 -0.34
N LEU A 77 19.03 6.91 -0.80
CA LEU A 77 19.27 7.31 -2.19
C LEU A 77 20.78 7.29 -2.49
N ASP A 78 21.19 6.51 -3.49
CA ASP A 78 22.51 6.67 -4.10
C ASP A 78 22.43 7.79 -5.15
N PRO A 79 23.05 8.96 -4.92
CA PRO A 79 22.96 10.08 -5.83
C PRO A 79 23.73 9.85 -7.15
N LYS A 80 24.64 8.86 -7.21
CA LYS A 80 25.45 8.60 -8.40
C LYS A 80 24.70 7.81 -9.46
N ILE A 81 23.84 6.90 -9.02
CA ILE A 81 23.05 6.02 -9.91
C ILE A 81 21.54 6.31 -9.85
N HIS A 82 21.12 7.28 -9.03
CA HIS A 82 19.73 7.71 -8.85
C HIS A 82 18.78 6.56 -8.48
N THR A 83 19.25 5.62 -7.65
CA THR A 83 18.43 4.50 -7.15
C THR A 83 18.49 4.41 -5.63
N PHE A 84 17.46 3.81 -5.04
CA PHE A 84 17.44 3.54 -3.60
C PHE A 84 18.19 2.24 -3.30
N THR A 85 19.05 2.28 -2.29
CA THR A 85 19.70 1.09 -1.74
C THR A 85 18.63 0.24 -1.07
N ASN A 86 18.31 -0.91 -1.69
CA ASN A 86 17.17 -1.72 -1.30
C ASN A 86 17.48 -2.60 -0.08
N TYR A 87 17.31 -2.07 1.13
CA TYR A 87 17.35 -2.86 2.37
C TYR A 87 16.03 -3.61 2.66
N LEU A 88 14.93 -3.25 1.97
CA LEU A 88 13.58 -3.81 2.20
C LEU A 88 13.52 -5.34 2.05
N SER A 89 14.37 -5.95 1.23
CA SER A 89 14.39 -7.41 1.07
C SER A 89 14.75 -8.21 2.34
N ARG A 90 15.44 -7.60 3.31
CA ARG A 90 15.80 -8.26 4.59
C ARG A 90 14.74 -8.03 5.67
N ASP A 91 14.29 -6.79 5.85
CA ASP A 91 13.35 -6.45 6.93
C ASP A 91 11.93 -6.97 6.66
N GLN A 92 11.56 -7.10 5.38
CA GLN A 92 10.26 -7.66 5.01
C GLN A 92 10.16 -9.17 5.30
N ARG A 93 11.28 -9.91 5.37
CA ARG A 93 11.28 -11.31 5.84
C ARG A 93 11.20 -11.40 7.36
N ALA A 94 11.91 -10.53 8.07
CA ALA A 94 11.90 -10.49 9.53
C ALA A 94 10.53 -10.13 10.13
N LEU A 95 9.66 -9.42 9.40
CA LEU A 95 8.30 -9.06 9.81
C LEU A 95 7.22 -10.10 9.43
N ILE A 96 7.54 -11.09 8.58
CA ILE A 96 6.60 -12.12 8.11
C ILE A 96 6.77 -13.44 8.90
N ASP A 97 7.91 -13.64 9.55
CA ASP A 97 8.29 -14.90 10.22
C ASP A 97 8.07 -14.91 11.76
N ASP A 98 7.32 -13.94 12.33
CA ASP A 98 6.88 -13.92 13.75
C ASP A 98 5.35 -14.10 13.90
#